data_AF-A0A8T0CIT6-F1
#
_entry.id   AF-A0A8T0CIT6-F1
#
_cell.length_a   1.000
_cell.length_b   1.000
_cell.length_c   1.000
_cell.angle_alpha   90.00
_cell.angle_beta   90.00
_cell.angle_gamma   90.00
#
_symmetry.space_group_name_H-M   'P 1'
#
loop_
_entity.id
_entity.type
_entity.pdbx_description
1 polymer ?
#
loop_
_entity_poly.entity_id
_entity_poly.type
_entity_poly.pdbx_seq_one_letter_code
_entity_poly.pdbx_strand_id
1 'polypeptide(L)'
;MGLSDQDIVALSGGHTLGRCHKERSGFEGPWTVNPLIFDNSYFKELLTGDKEGLVQLPSDKALVTDPVFRPLVEKYAADEDAFFADYAEAHLKLSELG
;
A
#
# COMPACT_ATOMS: atom_id res chain seq x y z
N MET A 1 -14.93 9.60 4.55
CA MET A 1 -14.03 9.09 5.60
C MET A 1 -13.29 10.22 6.31
N GLY A 2 -12.97 11.35 5.67
CA GLY A 2 -12.33 12.49 6.37
C GLY A 2 -10.85 12.26 6.67
N LEU A 3 -10.23 11.31 5.97
CA LEU A 3 -8.80 10.97 6.08
C LEU A 3 -7.97 11.84 5.12
N SER A 4 -6.72 12.09 5.50
CA SER A 4 -5.77 12.89 4.73
C SER A 4 -5.10 12.08 3.61
N ASP A 5 -4.40 12.77 2.70
CA ASP A 5 -3.59 12.14 1.66
C ASP A 5 -2.49 11.22 2.24
N GLN A 6 -1.91 11.58 3.38
CA GLN A 6 -0.97 10.73 4.11
C GLN A 6 -1.62 9.44 4.59
N ASP A 7 -2.84 9.54 5.15
CA ASP A 7 -3.59 8.38 5.62
C ASP A 7 -3.95 7.45 4.45
N ILE A 8 -4.30 8.00 3.29
CA ILE A 8 -4.60 7.21 2.09
C ILE A 8 -3.40 6.35 1.69
N VAL A 9 -2.23 6.98 1.51
CA VAL A 9 -1.02 6.25 1.06
C VAL A 9 -0.55 5.26 2.12
N ALA A 10 -0.60 5.64 3.40
CA ALA A 10 -0.26 4.72 4.49
C ALA A 10 -1.17 3.49 4.48
N LEU A 11 -2.49 3.67 4.46
CA LEU A 11 -3.46 2.57 4.47
C LEU A 11 -3.37 1.68 3.22
N SER A 12 -3.02 2.22 2.05
CA SER A 12 -2.71 1.42 0.86
C SER A 12 -1.56 0.42 1.11
N GLY A 13 -0.62 0.76 1.98
CA GLY A 13 0.43 -0.14 2.46
C GLY A 13 -0.08 -1.42 3.12
N GLY A 14 -1.35 -1.48 3.52
CA GLY A 14 -1.98 -2.71 4.01
C GLY A 14 -1.95 -3.86 2.99
N HIS A 15 -1.87 -3.56 1.69
CA HIS A 15 -1.65 -4.54 0.62
C HIS A 15 -0.29 -5.25 0.69
N THR A 16 0.63 -4.83 1.58
CA THR A 16 1.84 -5.60 1.89
C THR A 16 1.50 -7.03 2.36
N LEU A 17 0.29 -7.21 2.94
CA LEU A 17 -0.28 -8.49 3.31
C LEU A 17 -1.31 -8.99 2.28
N GLY A 18 -1.35 -10.30 2.14
CA GLY A 18 -2.39 -11.01 1.42
C GLY A 18 -2.22 -11.00 -0.10
N ARG A 19 -3.33 -11.21 -0.78
CA ARG A 19 -3.39 -11.36 -2.24
C ARG A 19 -4.78 -11.09 -2.79
N CYS A 20 -4.83 -10.76 -4.07
CA CYS A 20 -6.06 -10.84 -4.83
C CYS A 20 -6.42 -12.30 -5.15
N HIS A 21 -7.73 -12.51 -5.30
CA HIS A 21 -8.35 -13.77 -5.69
C HIS A 21 -9.34 -13.52 -6.83
N LYS A 22 -9.17 -14.25 -7.94
CA LYS A 22 -9.92 -14.04 -9.17
C LYS A 22 -11.43 -14.20 -8.96
N GLU A 23 -11.86 -15.14 -8.14
CA GLU A 23 -13.27 -15.41 -7.85
C GLU A 23 -13.96 -14.35 -6.98
N ARG A 24 -13.19 -13.46 -6.35
CA ARG A 24 -13.71 -12.37 -5.51
C ARG A 24 -13.69 -11.03 -6.22
N SER A 25 -12.52 -10.66 -6.75
CA SER A 25 -12.25 -9.32 -7.27
C SER A 25 -12.03 -9.27 -8.78
N GLY A 26 -11.81 -10.42 -9.43
CA GLY A 26 -11.34 -10.50 -10.82
C GLY A 26 -9.82 -10.34 -11.00
N PHE A 27 -9.10 -9.84 -9.99
CA PHE A 27 -7.64 -9.78 -9.94
C PHE A 27 -7.04 -11.00 -9.26
N GLU A 28 -5.77 -11.32 -9.52
CA GLU A 28 -5.11 -12.52 -8.99
C GLU A 28 -3.66 -12.22 -8.63
N GLY A 29 -3.20 -12.76 -7.49
CA GLY A 29 -1.79 -12.71 -7.07
C GLY A 29 -1.53 -11.81 -5.85
N PRO A 30 -0.40 -12.00 -5.16
CA PRO A 30 0.03 -11.15 -4.05
C PRO A 30 0.70 -9.86 -4.54
N TRP A 31 0.73 -8.83 -3.70
CA TRP A 31 1.51 -7.60 -3.98
C TRP A 31 2.99 -7.75 -3.62
N THR A 32 3.31 -8.62 -2.66
CA THR A 32 4.66 -8.83 -2.14
C THR A 32 5.06 -10.30 -2.24
N VAL A 33 6.37 -10.55 -2.23
CA VAL A 33 6.92 -11.92 -2.23
C VAL A 33 6.60 -12.65 -0.92
N ASN A 34 6.44 -11.91 0.19
CA ASN A 34 6.15 -12.43 1.52
C ASN A 34 4.78 -11.93 2.02
N PRO A 35 3.64 -12.43 1.49
CA PRO A 35 2.31 -11.88 1.74
C PRO A 35 1.76 -12.10 3.17
N LEU A 36 2.58 -12.64 4.08
CA LEU A 36 2.24 -12.86 5.49
C LEU A 36 3.12 -12.05 6.45
N ILE A 37 4.00 -11.19 5.92
CA ILE A 37 4.88 -10.33 6.69
C ILE A 37 4.41 -8.89 6.49
N PHE A 38 4.15 -8.18 7.60
CA PHE A 38 3.81 -6.77 7.56
C PHE A 38 5.10 -5.96 7.57
N ASP A 39 5.48 -5.45 6.40
CA ASP A 39 6.69 -4.65 6.16
C ASP A 39 6.40 -3.58 5.07
N ASN A 40 7.40 -2.77 4.70
CA ASN A 40 7.24 -1.76 3.65
C ASN A 40 7.45 -2.27 2.21
N SER A 41 7.47 -3.59 1.98
CA SER A 41 7.75 -4.19 0.67
C SER A 41 6.75 -3.74 -0.38
N TYR A 42 5.47 -3.52 -0.04
CA TYR A 42 4.48 -2.96 -0.96
C TYR A 42 4.97 -1.71 -1.71
N PHE A 43 5.53 -0.73 -0.99
CA PHE A 43 6.00 0.52 -1.61
C PHE A 43 7.25 0.29 -2.45
N LYS A 44 8.16 -0.59 -2.01
CA LYS A 44 9.36 -0.97 -2.77
C LYS A 44 8.98 -1.64 -4.10
N GLU A 45 8.06 -2.60 -4.06
CA GLU A 45 7.57 -3.29 -5.25
C GLU A 45 6.87 -2.33 -6.21
N LEU A 46 6.05 -1.42 -5.68
CA LEU A 46 5.33 -0.41 -6.46
C LEU A 46 6.27 0.51 -7.25
N LEU A 47 7.39 0.94 -6.65
CA LEU A 47 8.39 1.79 -7.32
C LEU A 47 9.19 1.05 -8.39
N THR A 48 9.29 -0.28 -8.33
CA THR A 48 10.02 -1.09 -9.32
C THR A 48 9.19 -1.44 -10.57
N GLY A 49 7.88 -1.14 -10.56
CA GLY A 49 6.97 -1.44 -11.66
C GLY A 49 6.50 -2.91 -11.70
N ASP A 50 5.86 -3.30 -12.79
CA ASP A 50 5.23 -4.62 -12.94
C ASP A 50 6.29 -5.75 -12.92
N LYS A 51 6.08 -6.74 -12.06
CA LYS A 51 6.89 -7.96 -11.96
C LYS A 51 6.03 -9.20 -12.14
N GLU A 52 6.58 -10.21 -12.82
CA GLU A 52 5.90 -11.48 -12.98
C GLU A 52 5.61 -12.10 -11.60
N GLY A 53 4.37 -12.55 -11.39
CA GLY A 53 3.93 -13.17 -10.14
C GLY A 53 3.46 -12.18 -9.06
N LEU A 54 3.65 -10.87 -9.23
CA LEU A 54 3.10 -9.85 -8.34
C LEU A 54 1.98 -9.05 -9.02
N VAL A 55 1.03 -8.58 -8.22
CA VAL A 55 -0.07 -7.72 -8.69
C VAL A 55 0.17 -6.27 -8.34
N GLN A 56 -0.21 -5.38 -9.24
CA GLN A 56 -0.38 -3.95 -8.96
C GLN A 56 -1.72 -3.51 -9.57
N LEU A 57 -2.68 -3.15 -8.71
CA LEU A 57 -3.98 -2.69 -9.15
C LEU A 57 -3.86 -1.29 -9.78
N PRO A 58 -4.83 -0.87 -10.62
CA PRO A 58 -4.89 0.51 -11.11
C PRO A 58 -4.86 1.55 -9.97
N SER A 59 -5.47 1.23 -8.82
CA SER A 59 -5.45 2.09 -7.62
C SER A 59 -4.05 2.21 -7.00
N ASP A 60 -3.25 1.14 -6.99
CA ASP A 60 -1.88 1.19 -6.47
C ASP A 60 -1.01 2.05 -7.39
N LYS A 61 -1.13 1.83 -8.71
CA LYS A 61 -0.37 2.59 -9.72
C LYS A 61 -0.67 4.10 -9.68
N ALA A 62 -1.90 4.48 -9.34
CA ALA A 62 -2.28 5.88 -9.19
C ALA A 62 -1.43 6.62 -8.15
N LEU A 63 -0.98 5.93 -7.08
CA LEU A 63 -0.17 6.52 -6.02
C LEU A 63 1.21 6.98 -6.51
N VAL A 64 1.76 6.36 -7.55
CA VAL A 64 3.08 6.72 -8.12
C VAL A 64 2.97 7.84 -9.15
N THR A 65 1.80 8.00 -9.77
CA THR A 65 1.57 9.02 -10.79
C THR A 65 1.13 10.36 -10.22
N ASP A 66 0.52 10.36 -9.02
CA ASP A 66 0.04 11.58 -8.39
C ASP A 66 1.18 12.35 -7.69
N PRO A 67 1.30 13.68 -7.90
CA PRO A 67 2.41 14.48 -7.37
C PRO A 67 2.38 14.65 -5.84
N VAL A 68 1.24 14.44 -5.19
CA VAL A 68 1.09 14.50 -3.72
C VAL A 68 1.36 13.12 -3.11
N PHE A 69 0.87 12.05 -3.74
CA PHE A 69 1.05 10.70 -3.20
C PHE A 69 2.45 10.14 -3.44
N ARG A 70 3.06 10.43 -4.59
CA ARG A 70 4.37 9.84 -4.94
C ARG A 70 5.47 10.11 -3.91
N PRO A 71 5.64 11.34 -3.36
CA PRO A 71 6.62 11.58 -2.30
C PRO A 71 6.39 10.72 -1.04
N LEU A 72 5.14 10.39 -0.71
CA LEU A 72 4.80 9.52 0.41
C LEU A 72 5.16 8.06 0.11
N VAL A 73 4.90 7.58 -1.12
CA VAL A 73 5.34 6.25 -1.58
C VAL A 73 6.87 6.14 -1.49
N GLU A 74 7.60 7.15 -1.96
CA GLU A 74 9.06 7.20 -1.91
C GLU A 74 9.58 7.25 -0.45
N LYS A 75 8.93 8.04 0.43
CA LYS A 75 9.20 8.07 1.87
C LYS A 75 9.07 6.69 2.49
N TYR A 76 7.92 6.03 2.32
CA TYR A 76 7.65 4.74 2.94
C TYR A 76 8.49 3.60 2.38
N ALA A 77 8.86 3.65 1.10
CA ALA A 77 9.80 2.69 0.52
C ALA A 77 11.21 2.81 1.13
N ALA A 78 11.63 4.03 1.46
CA ALA A 78 12.95 4.32 2.02
C ALA A 78 13.02 4.13 3.55
N ASP A 79 11.91 4.35 4.27
CA ASP A 79 11.85 4.35 5.73
C ASP A 79 10.62 3.55 6.22
N GLU A 80 10.89 2.34 6.71
CA GLU A 80 9.85 1.44 7.25
C GLU A 80 9.28 1.91 8.58
N ASP A 81 10.10 2.52 9.44
CA ASP A 81 9.63 3.03 10.73
C ASP A 81 8.65 4.18 10.52
N ALA A 82 8.93 5.05 9.54
CA ALA A 82 8.02 6.12 9.16
C ALA A 82 6.70 5.58 8.57
N PHE A 83 6.75 4.50 7.79
CA PHE A 83 5.55 3.80 7.33
C PHE A 83 4.74 3.25 8.50
N PHE A 84 5.38 2.55 9.44
CA PHE A 84 4.68 1.94 10.57
C PHE A 84 4.03 2.98 11.48
N ALA A 85 4.72 4.10 11.73
CA ALA A 85 4.16 5.21 12.51
C ALA A 85 2.90 5.77 11.84
N ASP A 86 2.98 6.12 10.55
CA ASP A 86 1.86 6.71 9.82
C ASP A 86 0.72 5.70 9.57
N TYR A 87 1.03 4.42 9.38
CA TYR A 87 0.04 3.34 9.27
C TYR A 87 -0.74 3.14 10.57
N ALA A 88 -0.06 3.12 11.72
CA ALA A 88 -0.70 2.96 13.02
C ALA A 88 -1.69 4.11 13.28
N GLU A 89 -1.28 5.35 12.99
CA GLU A 89 -2.15 6.52 13.11
C GLU A 89 -3.37 6.44 12.17
N ALA A 90 -3.14 6.16 10.89
CA ALA A 90 -4.19 6.11 9.89
C ALA A 90 -5.19 4.96 10.15
N HIS A 91 -4.70 3.79 10.58
CA HIS A 91 -5.54 2.64 10.89
C HIS A 91 -6.37 2.89 12.16
N LEU A 92 -5.81 3.56 13.18
CA LEU A 92 -6.55 3.99 14.36
C LEU A 92 -7.72 4.90 13.95
N LYS A 93 -7.42 5.97 13.20
CA LYS A 93 -8.45 6.90 12.67
C LYS A 93 -9.54 6.15 11.90
N LEU A 94 -9.15 5.24 11.01
CA LEU A 94 -10.09 4.44 10.21
C LEU A 94 -11.00 3.58 11.10
N SER A 95 -10.44 2.94 12.12
CA SER A 95 -11.18 2.04 13.02
C SER A 95 -12.17 2.74 13.94
N GLU A 96 -11.95 4.04 14.22
CA GLU A 96 -12.77 4.87 15.10
C GLU A 96 -13.66 5.86 14.30
N LEU A 97 -13.88 5.60 13.00
CA LEU A 97 -14.77 6.41 12.18
C LEU A 97 -16.25 6.19 12.56
N GLY A 98 -16.73 7.03 13.48
CA GLY A 98 -18.15 7.15 13.86
C GLY A 98 -18.66 5.98 14.68
#